data_AF-A0A218QE84-F1
#
_entry.id   AF-A0A218QE84-F1
#
_cell.length_a   1.000
_cell.length_b   1.000
_cell.length_c   1.000
_cell.angle_alpha   90.00
_cell.angle_beta   90.00
_cell.angle_gamma   90.00
#
_symmetry.space_group_name_H-M   'P 1'
#
loop_
_entity.id
_entity.type
_entity.pdbx_description
1 polymer ?
#
loop_
_entity_poly.entity_id
_entity_poly.type
_entity_poly.pdbx_seq_one_letter_code
_entity_poly.pdbx_strand_id
1 'polypeptide(L)'
;MSFRKPITSLGGLIWWKNIKQNNYFIMQEHHVGFPVWPYKYRILMRQNRMEIANSNDYSEIQTDWDYLINHAVPRLNEAIDLHKEISKVLSLLL
;
A
#
# COMPACT_ATOMS: atom_id res chain seq x y z
N MET A 1 -23.30 -0.40 18.55
CA MET A 1 -23.41 -0.08 17.10
C MET A 1 -22.82 -1.23 16.30
N SER A 2 -23.62 -1.94 15.50
CA SER A 2 -23.12 -2.98 14.60
C SER A 2 -22.28 -2.32 13.51
N PHE A 3 -21.00 -2.69 13.39
CA PHE A 3 -20.13 -2.22 12.33
C PHE A 3 -20.71 -2.60 10.97
N ARG A 4 -21.39 -1.66 10.28
CA ARG A 4 -21.84 -1.87 8.90
C ARG A 4 -20.60 -1.74 8.01
N LYS A 5 -20.19 -2.83 7.36
CA LYS A 5 -19.14 -2.80 6.34
C LYS A 5 -19.52 -1.71 5.30
N PRO A 6 -18.59 -0.83 4.89
CA PRO A 6 -18.88 0.19 3.89
C PRO A 6 -19.45 -0.44 2.60
N ILE A 7 -20.53 0.14 2.08
CA ILE A 7 -21.28 -0.32 0.90
C ILE A 7 -20.39 -0.43 -0.37
N THR A 8 -19.29 0.33 -0.42
CA THR A 8 -18.28 0.30 -1.49
C THR A 8 -17.45 -0.99 -1.56
N SER A 9 -17.49 -1.83 -0.52
CA SER A 9 -16.71 -3.08 -0.48
C SER A 9 -17.25 -4.17 -1.40
N LEU A 10 -18.56 -4.27 -1.62
CA LEU A 10 -19.14 -5.28 -2.51
C LEU A 10 -19.03 -4.90 -3.99
N GLY A 11 -19.30 -3.64 -4.33
CA GLY A 11 -19.21 -3.15 -5.71
C GLY A 11 -17.78 -3.21 -6.26
N GLY A 12 -16.78 -2.85 -5.46
CA GLY A 12 -15.37 -2.93 -5.86
C GLY A 12 -14.85 -4.37 -5.98
N LEU A 13 -15.30 -5.30 -5.12
CA LEU A 13 -14.86 -6.71 -5.19
C LEU A 13 -15.35 -7.46 -6.42
N ILE A 14 -16.43 -7.00 -7.08
CA ILE A 14 -16.90 -7.59 -8.34
C ILE A 14 -15.89 -7.32 -9.48
N TRP A 15 -15.22 -6.18 -9.43
CA TRP A 15 -14.30 -5.74 -10.47
C TRP A 15 -12.83 -6.00 -10.12
N TRP A 16 -12.51 -6.31 -8.87
CA TRP A 16 -11.14 -6.48 -8.40
C TRP A 16 -10.93 -7.80 -7.65
N LYS A 17 -9.99 -8.60 -8.15
CA LYS A 17 -9.50 -9.82 -7.52
C LYS A 17 -8.31 -9.51 -6.64
N ASN A 18 -8.34 -9.91 -5.36
CA ASN A 18 -7.13 -9.89 -4.54
C ASN A 18 -6.17 -10.98 -5.04
N ILE A 19 -4.97 -10.58 -5.43
CA ILE A 19 -3.92 -11.49 -5.94
C ILE A 19 -2.75 -11.65 -4.97
N LYS A 20 -2.47 -10.63 -4.13
CA LYS A 20 -1.53 -10.71 -3.00
C LYS A 20 -2.03 -9.86 -1.84
N GLN A 21 -1.69 -10.22 -0.61
CA GLN A 21 -2.02 -9.43 0.57
C GLN A 21 -1.07 -9.71 1.74
N ASN A 22 -0.90 -8.72 2.60
CA ASN A 22 -0.26 -8.86 3.92
C ASN A 22 -1.02 -8.02 4.96
N ASN A 23 -0.37 -7.73 6.10
CA ASN A 23 -0.96 -6.94 7.19
C ASN A 23 -1.21 -5.48 6.83
N TYR A 24 -0.48 -4.92 5.86
CA TYR A 24 -0.46 -3.49 5.54
C TYR A 24 -1.02 -3.17 4.15
N PHE A 25 -0.89 -4.09 3.20
CA PHE A 25 -1.17 -3.87 1.79
C PHE A 25 -1.99 -5.00 1.17
N ILE A 26 -2.75 -4.65 0.13
CA ILE A 26 -3.47 -5.60 -0.73
C ILE A 26 -3.19 -5.25 -2.18
N MET A 27 -2.68 -6.21 -2.93
CA MET A 27 -2.56 -6.12 -4.38
C MET A 27 -3.81 -6.72 -5.03
N GLN A 28 -4.37 -5.98 -5.97
CA GLN A 28 -5.56 -6.37 -6.69
C GLN A 28 -5.33 -6.34 -8.21
N GLU A 29 -5.96 -7.28 -8.91
CA GLU A 29 -6.07 -7.33 -10.36
C GLU A 29 -7.51 -7.02 -10.76
N HIS A 30 -7.68 -6.14 -11.75
CA HIS A 30 -8.97 -5.80 -12.31
C HIS A 30 -9.47 -6.92 -13.23
N HIS A 31 -10.73 -7.32 -13.08
CA HIS A 31 -11.33 -8.43 -13.81
C HIS A 31 -11.55 -8.15 -15.30
N VAL A 32 -11.67 -6.88 -15.73
CA VAL A 32 -11.99 -6.52 -17.12
C VAL A 32 -11.36 -5.18 -17.51
N GLY A 33 -10.30 -5.18 -18.31
CA GLY A 33 -9.88 -3.97 -19.03
C GLY A 33 -10.86 -3.71 -20.17
N PHE A 34 -11.68 -2.67 -20.02
CA PHE A 34 -12.49 -1.94 -21.02
C PHE A 34 -13.99 -1.83 -20.65
N PRO A 35 -14.62 -0.63 -20.76
CA PRO A 35 -14.05 0.65 -21.22
C PRO A 35 -13.62 1.64 -20.12
N VAL A 36 -13.78 1.37 -18.82
CA VAL A 36 -13.81 2.48 -17.83
C VAL A 36 -12.59 2.60 -16.90
N TRP A 37 -11.72 1.58 -16.76
CA TRP A 37 -10.62 1.64 -15.78
C TRP A 37 -9.23 1.75 -16.40
N PRO A 38 -8.37 2.72 -15.98
CA PRO A 38 -7.12 3.05 -16.68
C PRO A 38 -5.95 2.08 -16.42
N TYR A 39 -6.02 1.25 -15.37
CA TYR A 39 -4.95 0.32 -15.00
C TYR A 39 -5.49 -1.07 -14.62
N LYS A 40 -4.71 -2.12 -14.93
CA LYS A 40 -5.06 -3.51 -14.65
C LYS A 40 -4.75 -3.93 -13.21
N TYR A 41 -3.73 -3.38 -12.57
CA TYR A 41 -3.29 -3.75 -11.24
C TYR A 41 -3.19 -2.55 -10.30
N ARG A 42 -3.42 -2.76 -9.01
CA ARG A 42 -3.23 -1.75 -7.97
C ARG A 42 -2.78 -2.33 -6.64
N ILE A 43 -2.11 -1.52 -5.83
CA ILE A 43 -1.80 -1.81 -4.43
C ILE A 43 -2.54 -0.81 -3.55
N LEU A 44 -3.28 -1.33 -2.58
CA LEU A 44 -4.06 -0.57 -1.61
C LEU A 44 -3.48 -0.73 -0.21
N MET A 45 -3.52 0.34 0.59
CA MET A 45 -3.35 0.24 2.03
C MET A 45 -4.54 -0.48 2.67
N ARG A 46 -4.28 -1.44 3.55
CA ARG A 46 -5.31 -2.27 4.20
C ARG A 46 -6.17 -1.46 5.16
N GLN A 47 -5.58 -0.49 5.86
CA GLN A 47 -6.24 0.31 6.89
C GLN A 47 -7.34 1.21 6.33
N ASN A 48 -7.07 1.94 5.25
CA ASN A 48 -7.95 2.97 4.71
C ASN A 48 -8.35 2.75 3.24
N ARG A 49 -7.86 1.69 2.59
CA ARG A 49 -8.12 1.36 1.18
C ARG A 49 -7.62 2.43 0.19
N MET A 50 -6.70 3.29 0.62
CA MET A 50 -6.06 4.25 -0.26
C MET A 50 -5.17 3.51 -1.25
N GLU A 51 -5.28 3.85 -2.53
CA GLU A 51 -4.38 3.36 -3.55
C GLU A 51 -3.03 4.07 -3.45
N ILE A 52 -1.95 3.31 -3.51
CA ILE A 52 -0.58 3.80 -3.37
C ILE A 52 0.32 3.47 -4.56
N ALA A 53 -0.11 2.52 -5.40
CA ALA A 53 0.55 2.17 -6.65
C ALA A 53 -0.46 1.54 -7.61
N ASN A 54 -0.23 1.72 -8.91
CA ASN A 54 -1.00 1.09 -9.98
C ASN A 54 -0.12 0.86 -11.22
N SER A 55 -0.44 -0.17 -12.01
CA SER A 55 0.22 -0.42 -13.30
C SER A 55 -0.67 -1.30 -14.19
N ASN A 56 -0.40 -1.29 -15.49
CA ASN A 56 -0.94 -2.25 -16.45
C ASN A 56 -0.07 -3.51 -16.61
N ASP A 57 1.18 -3.46 -16.16
CA ASP A 57 2.14 -4.56 -16.21
C ASP A 57 2.25 -5.25 -14.84
N TYR A 58 2.25 -6.59 -14.84
CA TYR A 58 2.37 -7.36 -13.61
C TYR A 58 3.77 -7.28 -12.99
N SER A 59 4.83 -7.22 -13.81
CA SER A 59 6.21 -7.13 -13.34
C SER A 59 6.51 -5.80 -12.65
N GLU A 60 5.93 -4.71 -13.16
CA GLU A 60 6.04 -3.38 -12.55
C GLU A 60 5.36 -3.33 -11.18
N ILE A 61 4.08 -3.72 -11.11
CA ILE A 61 3.36 -3.72 -9.83
C ILE A 61 3.95 -4.73 -8.83
N GLN A 62 4.61 -5.78 -9.33
CA GLN A 62 5.34 -6.72 -8.52
C GLN A 62 6.60 -6.09 -7.91
N THR A 63 7.32 -5.30 -8.70
CA THR A 63 8.49 -4.54 -8.21
C THR A 63 8.07 -3.54 -7.13
N ASP A 64 6.96 -2.83 -7.33
CA ASP A 64 6.39 -1.93 -6.31
C ASP A 64 6.01 -2.68 -5.04
N TRP A 65 5.39 -3.85 -5.16
CA TRP A 65 5.06 -4.68 -4.01
C TRP A 65 6.30 -5.11 -3.23
N ASP A 66 7.32 -5.60 -3.93
CA ASP A 66 8.57 -6.05 -3.32
C ASP A 66 9.31 -4.88 -2.67
N TYR A 67 9.25 -3.68 -3.26
CA TYR A 67 9.77 -2.47 -2.63
C TYR A 67 9.01 -2.16 -1.34
N LEU A 68 7.67 -2.14 -1.37
CA LEU A 68 6.83 -1.77 -0.24
C LEU A 68 6.98 -2.72 0.95
N ILE A 69 7.08 -4.03 0.72
CA ILE A 69 7.26 -5.01 1.82
C ILE A 69 8.64 -4.94 2.47
N ASN A 70 9.66 -4.49 1.74
CA ASN A 70 11.04 -4.42 2.25
C ASN A 70 11.40 -3.03 2.83
N HIS A 71 10.72 -1.97 2.38
CA HIS A 71 11.10 -0.59 2.73
C HIS A 71 9.97 0.23 3.35
N ALA A 72 8.71 -0.09 3.03
CA ALA A 72 7.55 0.73 3.39
C ALA A 72 6.56 0.04 4.32
N VAL A 73 6.92 -1.10 4.92
CA VAL A 73 6.21 -1.58 6.12
C VAL A 73 6.15 -0.39 7.07
N PRO A 74 4.95 0.04 7.51
CA PRO A 74 4.80 1.19 8.38
C PRO A 74 5.71 1.00 9.58
N ARG A 75 6.82 1.74 9.61
CA ARG A 75 7.72 1.83 10.75
C ARG A 75 7.05 2.70 11.81
N LEU A 76 5.81 2.36 12.17
CA LEU A 76 5.02 3.05 13.21
C LEU A 76 5.77 3.08 14.54
N ASN A 77 6.72 2.15 14.72
CA ASN A 77 7.59 2.05 15.88
C ASN A 77 8.97 2.72 15.71
N GLU A 78 9.34 3.17 14.51
CA GLU A 78 10.51 4.04 14.32
C GLU A 78 10.03 5.48 14.34
N ALA A 79 9.62 5.94 15.52
CA ALA A 79 9.62 7.37 15.77
C ALA A 79 11.06 7.85 15.56
N ILE A 80 11.24 8.85 14.69
CA ILE A 80 12.54 9.54 14.58
C ILE A 80 12.78 10.17 15.94
N ASP A 81 13.67 9.56 16.73
CA ASP A 81 14.15 10.15 17.97
C ASP A 81 15.06 11.32 17.59
N LEU A 82 14.44 12.50 17.42
CA LEU A 82 15.12 13.74 17.08
C LEU A 82 16.27 14.04 18.04
N HIS A 83 16.14 13.62 19.31
CA HIS A 83 17.19 13.79 20.30
C HIS A 83 18.43 12.95 19.95
N LYS A 84 18.21 11.69 19.54
CA LYS A 84 19.27 10.77 19.12
C LYS A 84 19.98 11.24 17.84
N GLU A 85 19.25 11.76 16.87
CA GLU A 85 19.85 12.24 15.61
C GLU A 85 20.60 13.57 15.79
N ILE A 86 20.10 14.49 16.64
CA ILE A 86 20.84 15.72 16.99
C ILE A 86 22.14 15.41 17.75
N SER A 87 22.11 14.42 18.65
CA SER A 87 23.29 14.03 19.43
C SER A 87 24.45 13.51 18.55
N LYS A 88 24.15 12.78 17.48
CA LYS A 88 25.15 12.32 16.49
C LYS A 88 25.81 13.49 15.76
N VAL A 89 25.03 14.46 15.32
CA VAL A 89 25.56 15.63 14.59
C VAL A 89 26.48 16.45 15.48
N LEU A 90 26.11 16.65 16.75
CA LEU A 90 26.95 17.36 17.72
C LEU A 90 28.26 16.61 18.02
N SER A 91 28.22 15.27 18.09
CA SER A 91 29.42 14.45 18.33
C SER A 91 30.40 14.43 17.16
N LEU A 92 29.98 14.84 15.95
CA LEU A 92 30.84 14.96 14.78
C LEU A 92 31.47 16.36 14.64
N LEU A 93 30.96 17.34 15.39
CA LEU A 93 31.42 18.74 15.38
C LEU A 93 32.34 19.09 16.55
N LEU A 94 32.58 18.14 17.46
CA LEU A 94 33.54 18.19 18.58
C LEU A 94 34.67 17.21 18.31
#